data_AF-A0A850AFF6-F1
#
_entry.id   AF-A0A850AFF6-F1
#
_cell.length_a   1.000
_cell.length_b   1.000
_cell.length_c   1.000
_cell.angle_alpha   90.00
_cell.angle_beta   90.00
_cell.angle_gamma   90.00
#
_symmetry.space_group_name_H-M   'P 1'
#
loop_
_entity.id
_entity.type
_entity.pdbx_description
1 polymer ?
#
loop_
_entity_poly.entity_id
_entity_poly.type
_entity_poly.pdbx_seq_one_letter_code
_entity_poly.pdbx_strand_id
1 'polypeptide(L)'
;MKNPKPSAVLGGIIVLIGLAGCYSATSGRHETTLAPASEDSVIAAAAKPDQAQAGEAPAAKSQAPAAPEKPSEAKKPPQQKSLAGAVEFGKANYYSDNMAGKNTATGEPYDPKKLTAAHPSLPFGTVCLVTNMANGKSVEVRINDRNAGKKGIILDLSREAAAQLDALKTGTIEIKLEILE
;
A
#
# COMPACT_ATOMS: atom_id res chain seq x y z
N MET A 1 -55.33 22.47 23.92
CA MET A 1 -54.94 21.25 24.64
C MET A 1 -53.88 21.59 25.68
N LYS A 2 -54.17 21.35 26.97
CA LYS A 2 -53.23 21.50 28.10
C LYS A 2 -52.90 20.11 28.63
N ASN A 3 -51.66 19.66 28.49
CA ASN A 3 -51.14 18.49 29.21
C ASN A 3 -49.89 18.93 30.00
N PRO A 4 -49.92 18.96 31.34
CA PRO A 4 -48.72 19.24 32.13
C PRO A 4 -48.15 17.99 32.84
N LYS A 5 -46.84 17.78 32.57
CA LYS A 5 -45.71 17.43 33.47
C LYS A 5 -45.73 16.07 34.22
N PRO A 6 -44.68 15.75 35.03
CA PRO A 6 -43.40 15.15 34.61
C PRO A 6 -43.08 13.91 35.49
N SER A 7 -41.95 13.21 35.28
CA SER A 7 -41.15 12.63 36.39
C SER A 7 -39.84 12.04 35.88
N ALA A 8 -38.74 12.66 36.32
CA ALA A 8 -37.42 12.06 36.36
C ALA A 8 -37.38 11.02 37.49
N VAL A 9 -36.80 9.85 37.23
CA VAL A 9 -36.44 8.89 38.28
C VAL A 9 -34.92 8.79 38.33
N LEU A 10 -34.43 9.13 39.52
CA LEU A 10 -33.07 9.09 40.03
C LEU A 10 -32.82 7.70 40.66
N GLY A 11 -31.63 7.14 40.48
CA GLY A 11 -31.13 5.99 41.26
C GLY A 11 -30.52 4.91 40.37
N GLY A 12 -29.32 4.40 40.59
CA GLY A 12 -28.36 4.61 41.67
C GLY A 12 -27.02 3.96 41.28
N ILE A 13 -25.96 4.48 41.87
CA ILE A 13 -24.59 4.00 41.78
C ILE A 13 -24.50 2.63 42.48
N ILE A 14 -23.95 1.61 41.81
CA ILE A 14 -23.38 0.44 42.47
C ILE A 14 -21.92 0.34 42.03
N VAL A 15 -21.05 0.87 42.90
CA VAL A 15 -19.62 0.57 42.94
C VAL A 15 -19.48 -0.78 43.64
N LEU A 16 -18.93 -1.78 42.95
CA LEU A 16 -18.39 -2.98 43.59
C LEU A 16 -16.86 -2.93 43.55
N ILE A 17 -16.32 -2.55 44.70
CA ILE A 17 -14.95 -2.76 45.15
C ILE A 17 -14.83 -4.20 45.66
N GLY A 18 -13.75 -4.90 45.33
CA GLY A 18 -13.35 -6.15 45.98
C GLY A 18 -12.21 -6.85 45.23
N LEU A 19 -10.96 -6.58 45.61
CA LEU A 19 -10.11 -7.44 46.47
C LEU A 19 -9.51 -8.62 45.68
N ALA A 20 -8.23 -8.56 45.32
CA ALA A 20 -7.07 -9.04 46.10
C ALA A 20 -6.87 -10.57 46.00
N GLY A 21 -5.68 -10.96 45.53
CA GLY A 21 -5.19 -12.35 45.52
C GLY A 21 -3.94 -12.47 44.64
N CYS A 22 -2.76 -12.13 45.16
CA CYS A 22 -1.80 -13.03 45.81
C CYS A 22 -0.88 -13.78 44.83
N TYR A 23 0.34 -13.22 44.79
CA TYR A 23 1.67 -13.76 44.51
C TYR A 23 1.88 -15.27 44.70
N SER A 24 2.68 -15.88 43.81
CA SER A 24 3.64 -17.00 44.00
C SER A 24 4.12 -17.47 42.62
N ALA A 25 5.33 -17.93 42.34
CA ALA A 25 6.58 -18.02 43.08
C ALA A 25 7.68 -18.31 42.03
N THR A 26 8.87 -17.81 42.30
CA THR A 26 10.12 -18.12 41.61
C THR A 26 10.59 -19.54 41.95
N SER A 27 10.95 -20.35 40.96
CA SER A 27 11.83 -21.52 41.02
C SER A 27 12.08 -21.97 39.57
N GLY A 28 13.26 -22.31 39.07
CA GLY A 28 14.60 -22.45 39.61
C GLY A 28 15.56 -22.64 38.44
N ARG A 29 16.84 -22.35 38.68
CA ARG A 29 17.95 -22.48 37.74
C ARG A 29 18.24 -23.95 37.42
N HIS A 30 18.65 -24.23 36.19
CA HIS A 30 19.69 -25.22 35.90
C HIS A 30 20.75 -24.57 35.02
N GLU A 31 21.88 -24.23 35.66
CA GLU A 31 23.19 -24.05 35.04
C GLU A 31 23.86 -25.42 34.84
N THR A 32 24.99 -25.46 34.10
CA THR A 32 25.88 -26.61 33.77
C THR A 32 25.62 -27.07 32.32
N THR A 33 26.55 -27.07 31.35
CA THR A 33 28.02 -27.01 31.41
C THR A 33 28.63 -26.91 30.01
N LEU A 34 29.77 -26.23 29.93
CA LEU A 34 30.92 -26.26 29.00
C LEU A 34 30.80 -26.58 27.48
N ALA A 35 31.50 -25.72 26.72
CA ALA A 35 32.03 -25.81 25.35
C ALA A 35 33.00 -27.02 25.12
N PRO A 36 33.74 -27.22 23.98
CA PRO A 36 33.96 -26.39 22.78
C PRO A 36 34.04 -27.14 21.41
N ALA A 37 34.49 -26.43 20.36
CA ALA A 37 35.27 -26.90 19.19
C ALA A 37 34.53 -27.82 18.15
N SER A 38 34.18 -27.29 16.98
CA SER A 38 34.92 -27.40 15.69
C SER A 38 35.12 -28.83 15.19
N GLU A 39 34.63 -29.15 13.99
CA GLU A 39 35.40 -29.82 12.90
C GLU A 39 34.73 -29.59 11.53
N ASP A 40 35.60 -29.42 10.54
CA ASP A 40 35.40 -29.17 9.13
C ASP A 40 34.50 -30.14 8.36
N SER A 41 33.83 -29.63 7.33
CA SER A 41 33.80 -30.29 6.01
C SER A 41 33.46 -29.31 4.89
N VAL A 42 34.54 -28.83 4.29
CA VAL A 42 34.67 -28.33 2.93
C VAL A 42 34.18 -29.34 1.87
N ILE A 43 33.41 -28.85 0.89
CA ILE A 43 33.62 -29.20 -0.51
C ILE A 43 33.67 -27.93 -1.37
N ALA A 44 34.90 -27.63 -1.78
CA ALA A 44 35.32 -26.94 -2.99
C ALA A 44 34.57 -27.48 -4.24
N ALA A 45 34.52 -26.88 -5.42
CA ALA A 45 34.95 -25.64 -6.04
C ALA A 45 34.42 -25.73 -7.49
N ALA A 46 34.11 -24.62 -8.14
CA ALA A 46 34.33 -24.43 -9.58
C ALA A 46 33.95 -23.00 -9.99
N ALA A 47 34.91 -22.09 -9.86
CA ALA A 47 34.97 -20.92 -10.73
C ALA A 47 35.69 -21.34 -12.03
N LYS A 48 35.21 -20.87 -13.19
CA LYS A 48 36.09 -20.43 -14.28
C LYS A 48 35.44 -19.29 -15.10
N PRO A 49 36.27 -18.45 -15.75
CA PRO A 49 35.95 -17.12 -16.25
C PRO A 49 35.83 -17.08 -17.79
N ASP A 50 35.87 -15.86 -18.35
CA ASP A 50 36.23 -15.50 -19.75
C ASP A 50 35.09 -15.63 -20.79
N GLN A 51 34.81 -14.69 -21.71
CA GLN A 51 35.33 -13.35 -21.99
C GLN A 51 34.40 -12.59 -22.97
N ALA A 52 34.68 -11.29 -23.11
CA ALA A 52 34.12 -10.31 -24.06
C ALA A 52 34.12 -10.75 -25.54
N GLN A 53 33.27 -10.14 -26.38
CA GLN A 53 33.74 -9.12 -27.35
C GLN A 53 32.60 -8.45 -28.14
N ALA A 54 32.87 -7.18 -28.45
CA ALA A 54 32.12 -6.17 -29.16
C ALA A 54 31.73 -6.49 -30.61
N GLY A 55 30.67 -5.80 -31.05
CA GLY A 55 30.40 -5.48 -32.45
C GLY A 55 30.18 -3.97 -32.58
N GLU A 56 31.04 -3.35 -33.39
CA GLU A 56 31.14 -1.92 -33.68
C GLU A 56 30.05 -1.42 -34.64
N ALA A 57 29.81 -0.11 -34.62
CA ALA A 57 28.81 0.61 -35.40
C ALA A 57 29.03 0.55 -36.93
N PRO A 58 28.10 1.13 -37.71
CA PRO A 58 28.56 2.26 -38.51
C PRO A 58 27.72 3.52 -38.34
N ALA A 59 28.44 4.63 -38.36
CA ALA A 59 27.92 5.98 -38.45
C ALA A 59 27.32 6.27 -39.84
N ALA A 60 26.28 7.08 -39.88
CA ALA A 60 26.05 8.01 -40.97
C ALA A 60 25.75 9.40 -40.38
N LYS A 61 26.69 10.32 -40.63
CA LYS A 61 26.56 11.76 -40.41
C LYS A 61 25.83 12.41 -41.58
N SER A 62 25.37 13.63 -41.31
CA SER A 62 24.98 14.72 -42.24
C SER A 62 23.57 14.63 -42.83
N GLN A 63 22.79 15.71 -42.93
CA GLN A 63 22.91 17.12 -42.52
C GLN A 63 21.49 17.70 -42.74
N ALA A 64 21.03 18.59 -41.84
CA ALA A 64 19.98 19.56 -42.20
C ALA A 64 20.63 20.69 -43.02
N PRO A 65 19.88 21.44 -43.88
CA PRO A 65 19.13 22.58 -43.35
C PRO A 65 17.79 22.95 -44.05
N ALA A 66 16.86 23.40 -43.20
CA ALA A 66 15.84 24.46 -43.28
C ALA A 66 15.26 24.94 -44.63
N ALA A 67 13.92 25.06 -44.71
CA ALA A 67 13.16 26.32 -44.52
C ALA A 67 11.62 26.04 -44.55
N PRO A 68 10.72 27.01 -44.29
CA PRO A 68 9.75 26.99 -43.20
C PRO A 68 8.33 26.56 -43.64
N GLU A 69 7.73 25.59 -42.94
CA GLU A 69 6.29 25.37 -43.05
C GLU A 69 5.55 26.15 -41.96
N LYS A 70 4.79 27.12 -42.47
CA LYS A 70 3.82 28.04 -41.84
C LYS A 70 3.00 27.37 -40.71
N PRO A 71 2.56 28.13 -39.68
CA PRO A 71 1.86 27.56 -38.52
C PRO A 71 0.56 26.88 -38.95
N SER A 72 0.56 25.55 -38.99
CA SER A 72 -0.66 24.76 -39.10
C SER A 72 -1.22 24.59 -37.69
N GLU A 73 -2.36 25.22 -37.48
CA GLU A 73 -3.16 25.23 -36.27
C GLU A 73 -3.44 23.82 -35.76
N ALA A 74 -2.63 23.35 -34.80
CA ALA A 74 -2.78 22.05 -34.18
C ALA A 74 -4.02 22.05 -33.27
N LYS A 75 -5.07 21.42 -33.79
CA LYS A 75 -6.30 20.99 -33.12
C LYS A 75 -6.02 20.57 -31.67
N LYS A 76 -6.67 21.25 -30.73
CA LYS A 76 -6.68 20.98 -29.27
C LYS A 76 -6.73 19.45 -29.02
N PRO A 77 -5.83 18.87 -28.19
CA PRO A 77 -5.88 17.44 -27.91
C PRO A 77 -7.27 17.06 -27.37
N PRO A 78 -7.80 15.86 -27.72
CA PRO A 78 -9.12 15.44 -27.28
C PRO A 78 -9.20 15.54 -25.75
N GLN A 79 -10.09 16.40 -25.26
CA GLN A 79 -10.30 16.57 -23.83
C GLN A 79 -10.84 15.26 -23.28
N GLN A 80 -9.96 14.44 -22.69
CA GLN A 80 -10.37 13.26 -21.93
C GLN A 80 -11.28 13.74 -20.80
N LYS A 81 -12.48 13.18 -20.74
CA LYS A 81 -13.45 13.47 -19.69
C LYS A 81 -12.78 13.16 -18.34
N SER A 82 -12.50 14.19 -17.55
CA SER A 82 -11.84 14.05 -16.26
C SER A 82 -12.70 13.19 -15.34
N LEU A 83 -12.09 12.19 -14.71
CA LEU A 83 -12.77 11.35 -13.71
C LEU A 83 -12.80 12.01 -12.33
N ALA A 84 -12.16 13.17 -12.17
CA ALA A 84 -12.16 13.95 -10.94
C ALA A 84 -13.58 14.16 -10.39
N GLY A 85 -13.73 13.93 -9.09
CA GLY A 85 -15.00 13.99 -8.36
C GLY A 85 -15.85 12.72 -8.44
N ALA A 86 -15.47 11.70 -9.22
CA ALA A 86 -16.15 10.42 -9.20
C ALA A 86 -15.86 9.66 -7.89
N VAL A 87 -16.85 8.92 -7.43
CA VAL A 87 -16.82 8.16 -6.17
C VAL A 87 -17.16 6.71 -6.43
N GLU A 88 -16.38 5.81 -5.84
CA GLU A 88 -16.60 4.36 -5.87
C GLU A 88 -16.61 3.79 -4.44
N PHE A 89 -17.39 2.74 -4.21
CA PHE A 89 -17.45 2.02 -2.94
C PHE A 89 -17.06 0.58 -3.13
N GLY A 90 -16.32 0.04 -2.17
CA GLY A 90 -15.90 -1.37 -2.23
C GLY A 90 -15.03 -1.73 -1.05
N LYS A 91 -14.24 -2.79 -1.23
CA LYS A 91 -13.29 -3.27 -0.24
C LYS A 91 -11.86 -2.97 -0.69
N ALA A 92 -10.99 -2.78 0.29
CA ALA A 92 -9.56 -2.67 0.08
C ALA A 92 -8.81 -3.71 0.91
N ASN A 93 -7.79 -4.29 0.29
CA ASN A 93 -6.74 -5.04 0.96
C ASN A 93 -5.45 -4.22 0.95
N TYR A 94 -4.36 -4.83 1.41
CA TYR A 94 -3.02 -4.27 1.23
C TYR A 94 -2.01 -5.33 0.83
N TYR A 95 -0.94 -4.91 0.17
CA TYR A 95 0.13 -5.79 -0.26
C TYR A 95 0.89 -6.43 0.91
N SER A 96 1.17 -7.72 0.79
CA SER A 96 2.04 -8.44 1.71
C SER A 96 3.50 -7.97 1.63
N ASP A 97 4.24 -8.14 2.73
CA ASP A 97 5.63 -7.66 2.86
C ASP A 97 6.58 -8.27 1.82
N ASN A 98 6.29 -9.47 1.32
CA ASN A 98 7.07 -10.15 0.28
C ASN A 98 6.95 -9.52 -1.13
N MET A 99 6.06 -8.56 -1.33
CA MET A 99 5.94 -7.82 -2.58
C MET A 99 7.02 -6.76 -2.74
N ALA A 100 7.67 -6.34 -1.66
CA ALA A 100 8.64 -5.25 -1.66
C ALA A 100 9.72 -5.45 -2.73
N GLY A 101 9.94 -4.41 -3.55
CA GLY A 101 10.93 -4.42 -4.64
C GLY A 101 10.49 -5.10 -5.93
N LYS A 102 9.33 -5.79 -5.98
CA LYS A 102 8.78 -6.32 -7.24
C LYS A 102 8.22 -5.18 -8.08
N ASN A 103 8.34 -5.27 -9.40
CA ASN A 103 7.79 -4.26 -10.31
C ASN A 103 6.25 -4.26 -10.26
N THR A 104 5.67 -3.06 -10.18
CA THR A 104 4.25 -2.82 -10.41
C THR A 104 3.94 -2.80 -11.91
N ALA A 105 2.67 -2.68 -12.27
CA ALA A 105 2.23 -2.55 -13.66
C ALA A 105 2.74 -1.27 -14.37
N THR A 106 3.12 -0.22 -13.64
CA THR A 106 3.83 0.94 -14.23
C THR A 106 5.32 0.69 -14.43
N GLY A 107 5.86 -0.42 -13.91
CA GLY A 107 7.26 -0.81 -14.03
C GLY A 107 8.16 -0.31 -12.89
N GLU A 108 7.68 0.58 -12.03
CA GLU A 108 8.39 1.03 -10.82
C GLU A 108 8.38 -0.08 -9.75
N PRO A 109 9.47 -0.29 -8.99
CA PRO A 109 9.47 -1.23 -7.88
C PRO A 109 8.49 -0.81 -6.77
N TYR A 110 7.71 -1.76 -6.27
CA TYR A 110 6.82 -1.54 -5.14
C TYR A 110 7.63 -1.19 -3.87
N ASP A 111 7.29 -0.06 -3.28
CA ASP A 111 7.85 0.42 -2.02
C ASP A 111 6.73 0.46 -0.97
N PRO A 112 6.79 -0.40 0.08
CA PRO A 112 5.78 -0.44 1.13
C PRO A 112 5.59 0.87 1.89
N LYS A 113 6.56 1.80 1.82
CA LYS A 113 6.55 3.09 2.52
C LYS A 113 5.92 4.22 1.72
N LYS A 114 5.62 4.01 0.44
CA LYS A 114 4.96 5.02 -0.41
C LYS A 114 3.45 4.89 -0.33
N LEU A 115 2.75 6.00 -0.53
CA LEU A 115 1.29 6.05 -0.61
C LEU A 115 0.82 5.73 -2.03
N THR A 116 0.88 4.44 -2.37
CA THR A 116 0.43 3.93 -3.67
C THR A 116 -0.64 2.86 -3.52
N ALA A 117 -1.35 2.58 -4.60
CA ALA A 117 -2.35 1.52 -4.66
C ALA A 117 -2.49 0.91 -6.07
N ALA A 118 -3.07 -0.29 -6.11
CA ALA A 118 -3.49 -0.97 -7.33
C ALA A 118 -5.00 -0.83 -7.53
N HIS A 119 -5.42 -0.55 -8.76
CA HIS A 119 -6.84 -0.51 -9.16
C HIS A 119 -7.05 -1.26 -10.49
N PRO A 120 -8.19 -1.93 -10.72
CA PRO A 120 -8.45 -2.68 -11.95
C PRO A 120 -8.30 -1.86 -13.25
N SER A 121 -8.78 -0.62 -13.24
CA SER A 121 -9.02 0.14 -14.48
C SER A 121 -8.68 1.63 -14.42
N LEU A 122 -8.34 2.19 -13.25
CA LEU A 122 -8.09 3.63 -13.17
C LEU A 122 -6.80 3.98 -13.90
N PRO A 123 -6.71 5.11 -14.62
CA PRO A 123 -5.46 5.53 -15.23
C PRO A 123 -4.31 5.52 -14.21
N PHE A 124 -3.11 5.14 -14.66
CA PHE A 124 -1.94 5.27 -13.81
C PHE A 124 -1.64 6.75 -13.56
N GLY A 125 -1.20 7.06 -12.34
CA GLY A 125 -0.99 8.43 -11.89
C GLY A 125 -2.23 9.07 -11.26
N THR A 126 -3.42 8.50 -11.44
CA THR A 126 -4.64 8.98 -10.77
C THR A 126 -4.42 9.05 -9.27
N VAL A 127 -4.80 10.17 -8.66
CA VAL A 127 -4.74 10.37 -7.22
C VAL A 127 -6.14 10.18 -6.66
N CYS A 128 -6.26 9.39 -5.59
CA CYS A 128 -7.53 9.13 -4.95
C CYS A 128 -7.45 9.36 -3.44
N LEU A 129 -8.50 9.95 -2.87
CA LEU A 129 -8.74 9.93 -1.44
C LEU A 129 -9.45 8.63 -1.07
N VAL A 130 -8.81 7.80 -0.25
CA VAL A 130 -9.38 6.57 0.29
C VAL A 130 -9.86 6.85 1.68
N THR A 131 -11.12 6.56 2.00
CA THR A 131 -11.67 6.67 3.36
C THR A 131 -12.08 5.30 3.86
N ASN A 132 -11.54 4.90 5.02
CA ASN A 132 -12.00 3.71 5.73
C ASN A 132 -13.35 4.01 6.41
N MET A 133 -14.40 3.32 5.99
CA MET A 133 -15.76 3.61 6.43
C MET A 133 -16.02 3.24 7.90
N ALA A 134 -15.20 2.36 8.49
CA ALA A 134 -15.38 1.91 9.87
C ALA A 134 -14.91 2.95 10.90
N ASN A 135 -13.91 3.77 10.57
CA ASN A 135 -13.29 4.72 11.50
C ASN A 135 -13.21 6.16 10.96
N GLY A 136 -13.59 6.39 9.70
CA GLY A 136 -13.57 7.71 9.05
C GLY A 136 -12.18 8.23 8.72
N LYS A 137 -11.12 7.44 8.92
CA LYS A 137 -9.75 7.83 8.54
C LYS A 137 -9.61 7.82 7.03
N SER A 138 -8.81 8.74 6.51
CA SER A 138 -8.56 8.84 5.08
C SER A 138 -7.08 9.04 4.75
N VAL A 139 -6.70 8.64 3.54
CA VAL A 139 -5.35 8.78 2.99
C VAL A 139 -5.42 8.98 1.49
N GLU A 140 -4.57 9.86 0.95
CA GLU A 140 -4.41 10.01 -0.49
C GLU A 140 -3.41 8.98 -1.03
N VAL A 141 -3.75 8.34 -2.14
CA VAL A 141 -2.89 7.36 -2.80
C VAL A 141 -2.81 7.62 -4.29
N ARG A 142 -1.66 7.31 -4.88
CA ARG A 142 -1.48 7.29 -6.34
C ARG A 142 -1.66 5.89 -6.89
N ILE A 143 -2.45 5.76 -7.95
CA ILE A 143 -2.59 4.50 -8.68
C ILE A 143 -1.33 4.25 -9.51
N ASN A 144 -0.60 3.18 -9.22
CA ASN A 144 0.59 2.79 -9.98
C ASN A 144 0.65 1.29 -10.31
N ASP A 145 -0.43 0.58 -10.04
CA ASP A 145 -0.46 -0.86 -10.24
C ASP A 145 -1.86 -1.37 -10.63
N ARG A 146 -1.94 -2.66 -11.00
CA ARG A 146 -3.16 -3.34 -11.40
C ARG A 146 -3.44 -4.51 -10.48
N ASN A 147 -4.68 -4.59 -10.01
CA ASN A 147 -5.20 -5.79 -9.38
C ASN A 147 -6.27 -6.44 -10.27
N ALA A 148 -6.65 -7.67 -9.92
CA ALA A 148 -7.62 -8.44 -10.70
C ALA A 148 -9.09 -8.08 -10.42
N GLY A 149 -9.39 -7.09 -9.57
CA GLY A 149 -10.77 -6.68 -9.25
C GLY A 149 -11.65 -7.81 -8.72
N LYS A 150 -11.14 -8.65 -7.82
CA LYS A 150 -11.86 -9.85 -7.37
C LYS A 150 -12.96 -9.49 -6.38
N LYS A 151 -14.18 -10.00 -6.61
CA LYS A 151 -15.32 -10.05 -5.65
C LYS A 151 -15.40 -8.87 -4.66
N GLY A 152 -15.49 -7.65 -5.18
CA GLY A 152 -15.68 -6.44 -4.38
C GLY A 152 -14.42 -5.84 -3.77
N ILE A 153 -13.24 -6.43 -3.96
CA ILE A 153 -11.96 -5.76 -3.69
C ILE A 153 -11.62 -4.90 -4.91
N ILE A 154 -11.79 -3.59 -4.74
CA ILE A 154 -11.56 -2.60 -5.78
C ILE A 154 -10.15 -2.00 -5.68
N LEU A 155 -9.48 -2.17 -4.54
CA LEU A 155 -8.21 -1.52 -4.26
C LEU A 155 -7.26 -2.44 -3.47
N ASP A 156 -5.99 -2.49 -3.88
CA ASP A 156 -4.92 -3.04 -3.04
C ASP A 156 -3.99 -1.90 -2.63
N LEU A 157 -3.94 -1.61 -1.34
CA LEU A 157 -3.16 -0.52 -0.76
C LEU A 157 -1.69 -0.93 -0.56
N SER A 158 -0.80 0.05 -0.62
CA SER A 158 0.51 -0.06 0.03
C SER A 158 0.37 -0.28 1.54
N ARG A 159 1.41 -0.87 2.15
CA ARG A 159 1.45 -1.11 3.60
C ARG A 159 1.35 0.18 4.41
N GLU A 160 2.02 1.24 3.97
CA GLU A 160 1.95 2.55 4.62
C GLU A 160 0.55 3.16 4.55
N ALA A 161 -0.11 3.15 3.37
CA ALA A 161 -1.48 3.63 3.26
C ALA A 161 -2.45 2.83 4.14
N ALA A 162 -2.28 1.50 4.20
CA ALA A 162 -3.05 0.65 5.09
C ALA A 162 -2.79 0.95 6.58
N ALA A 163 -1.57 1.32 6.96
CA ALA A 163 -1.25 1.74 8.32
C ALA A 163 -1.99 3.01 8.71
N GLN A 164 -2.02 4.02 7.84
CA GLN A 164 -2.69 5.30 8.10
C GLN A 164 -4.22 5.15 8.22
N LEU A 165 -4.79 4.16 7.54
CA LEU A 165 -6.21 3.81 7.62
C LEU A 165 -6.57 2.90 8.82
N ASP A 166 -5.60 2.53 9.67
CA ASP A 166 -5.70 1.48 10.70
C ASP A 166 -6.16 0.11 10.15
N ALA A 167 -5.81 -0.21 8.90
CA ALA A 167 -6.25 -1.43 8.22
C ALA A 167 -5.34 -2.65 8.46
N LEU A 168 -4.11 -2.46 8.94
CA LEU A 168 -3.12 -3.53 9.07
C LEU A 168 -3.60 -4.72 9.91
N LYS A 169 -4.35 -4.46 10.98
CA LYS A 169 -4.89 -5.49 11.89
C LYS A 169 -6.10 -6.22 11.29
N THR A 170 -6.93 -5.50 10.54
CA THR A 170 -8.17 -6.03 9.97
C THR A 170 -7.91 -6.77 8.64
N GLY A 171 -6.88 -6.39 7.90
CA GLY A 171 -6.56 -6.97 6.60
C GLY A 171 -7.38 -6.36 5.47
N THR A 172 -8.68 -6.61 5.50
CA THR A 172 -9.65 -6.12 4.52
C THR A 172 -10.60 -5.11 5.16
N ILE A 173 -10.77 -3.94 4.55
CA ILE A 173 -11.64 -2.87 5.04
C ILE A 173 -12.65 -2.44 3.97
N GLU A 174 -13.81 -1.92 4.40
CA GLU A 174 -14.75 -1.24 3.51
C GLU A 174 -14.32 0.22 3.32
N ILE A 175 -14.33 0.68 2.07
CA ILE A 175 -13.81 1.99 1.69
C ILE A 175 -14.78 2.76 0.79
N LYS A 176 -14.67 4.09 0.92
CA LYS A 176 -15.07 5.05 -0.11
C LYS A 176 -13.81 5.53 -0.82
N LEU A 177 -13.80 5.47 -2.15
CA LEU A 177 -12.72 5.94 -3.01
C LEU A 177 -13.20 7.18 -3.78
N GLU A 178 -12.51 8.31 -3.65
CA GLU A 178 -12.83 9.55 -4.36
C GLU A 178 -11.68 9.94 -5.27
N ILE A 179 -11.96 10.16 -6.55
CA ILE A 179 -10.93 10.52 -7.53
C ILE A 179 -10.67 12.02 -7.46
N LEU A 180 -9.41 12.41 -7.25
CA LEU A 180 -8.99 13.81 -7.14
C LEU A 180 -8.48 14.35 -8.47
N GLU A 181 -7.59 13.59 -9.14
CA GLU A 181 -6.87 13.99 -10.36
C GLU A 181 -6.73 12.85 -11.36
#